data_AF-A0A269TIJ8-F1
#
_entry.id   AF-A0A269TIJ8-F1
#
_cell.length_a   1.000
_cell.length_b   1.000
_cell.length_c   1.000
_cell.angle_alpha   90.00
_cell.angle_beta   90.00
_cell.angle_gamma   90.00
#
_symmetry.space_group_name_H-M   'P 1'
#
loop_
_entity.id
_entity.type
_entity.pdbx_description
1 polymer ?
#
loop_
_entity_poly.entity_id
_entity_poly.type
_entity_poly.pdbx_seq_one_letter_code
_entity_poly.pdbx_strand_id
1 'polypeptide(L)'
;MLKLLLFSSTVELELVTSSASDSAGTLKVKVYLKQADKYYTTEGELVDSKESAGKEVTLSGFKNTSAEQEAKAKEWYDALPSTFAADSESAKKLASEFKTDTQIQALITAMTDSTAKAKFTAPTSPEGFTVSYSFVSVEEVAGQDNAVATTTLKFKALLKNGETIFNSADGKITTDSTLGKEVTVTGFTSENAYALKIYKELT
;
A
#
# COMPACT_ATOMS: atom_id res chain seq x y z
N MET A 1 -50.10 -12.54 -51.08
CA MET A 1 -48.74 -11.95 -50.96
C MET A 1 -48.44 -11.80 -49.48
N LEU A 2 -47.67 -12.72 -48.89
CA LEU A 2 -47.36 -12.68 -47.46
C LEU A 2 -46.15 -11.76 -47.27
N LYS A 3 -46.37 -10.58 -46.68
CA LYS A 3 -45.34 -9.58 -46.42
C LYS A 3 -44.51 -10.08 -45.24
N LEU A 4 -43.32 -10.61 -45.53
CA LEU A 4 -42.34 -11.01 -44.54
C LEU A 4 -41.82 -9.72 -43.86
N LEU A 5 -42.34 -9.42 -42.66
CA LEU A 5 -41.82 -8.35 -41.82
C LEU A 5 -40.47 -8.80 -41.26
N LEU A 6 -39.40 -8.20 -41.78
CA LEU A 6 -38.07 -8.26 -41.18
C LEU A 6 -38.16 -7.63 -39.78
N PHE A 7 -38.20 -8.45 -38.74
CA PHE A 7 -38.07 -7.95 -37.38
C PHE A 7 -36.62 -7.52 -37.16
N SER A 8 -36.40 -6.22 -36.97
CA SER A 8 -35.09 -5.72 -36.56
C SER A 8 -34.83 -6.16 -35.12
N SER A 9 -33.94 -7.12 -34.93
CA SER A 9 -33.41 -7.46 -33.60
C SER A 9 -32.22 -6.57 -33.29
N THR A 10 -32.09 -6.16 -32.03
CA THR A 10 -30.95 -5.39 -31.54
C THR A 10 -30.27 -6.13 -30.38
N VAL A 11 -29.00 -5.80 -30.14
CA VAL A 11 -28.26 -6.29 -28.99
C VAL A 11 -28.15 -5.18 -27.97
N GLU A 12 -28.54 -5.46 -26.73
CA GLU A 12 -28.29 -4.59 -25.59
C GLU A 12 -27.27 -5.25 -24.65
N LEU A 13 -26.40 -4.43 -24.07
CA LEU A 13 -25.37 -4.87 -23.13
C LEU A 13 -25.59 -4.18 -21.80
N GLU A 14 -25.41 -4.94 -20.72
CA GLU A 14 -25.46 -4.43 -19.36
C GLU A 14 -24.24 -4.95 -18.60
N LEU A 15 -23.58 -4.06 -17.86
CA LEU A 15 -22.49 -4.46 -16.99
C LEU A 15 -23.06 -5.19 -15.78
N VAL A 16 -22.53 -6.37 -15.47
CA VAL A 16 -22.87 -7.06 -14.22
C VAL A 16 -22.20 -6.31 -13.06
N THR A 17 -22.97 -5.92 -12.05
CA THR A 17 -22.48 -5.21 -10.87
C THR A 17 -21.36 -5.99 -10.19
N SER A 18 -20.32 -5.27 -9.76
CA SER A 18 -19.13 -5.83 -9.09
C SER A 18 -18.36 -6.88 -9.92
N SER A 19 -18.58 -6.97 -11.23
CA SER A 19 -17.83 -7.88 -12.10
C SER A 19 -16.56 -7.26 -12.68
N ALA A 20 -16.41 -5.94 -12.59
CA ALA A 20 -15.19 -5.26 -12.96
C ALA A 20 -14.22 -5.30 -11.78
N SER A 21 -12.95 -5.66 -12.03
CA SER A 21 -11.85 -5.69 -11.04
C SER A 21 -11.70 -6.99 -10.24
N ASP A 22 -11.94 -8.15 -10.85
CA ASP A 22 -11.52 -9.41 -10.23
C ASP A 22 -9.99 -9.63 -10.35
N SER A 23 -9.48 -10.56 -9.53
CA SER A 23 -8.04 -10.88 -9.53
C SER A 23 -7.54 -11.46 -10.85
N ALA A 24 -8.44 -11.94 -11.71
CA ALA A 24 -8.14 -12.59 -12.98
C ALA A 24 -8.21 -11.63 -14.20
N GLY A 25 -8.52 -10.34 -13.99
CA GLY A 25 -8.65 -9.38 -15.09
C GLY A 25 -9.84 -9.69 -15.98
N THR A 26 -10.97 -10.06 -15.38
CA THR A 26 -12.22 -10.32 -16.09
C THR A 26 -13.28 -9.24 -15.85
N LEU A 27 -14.24 -9.20 -16.77
CA LEU A 27 -15.43 -8.36 -16.76
C LEU A 27 -16.62 -9.23 -17.15
N LYS A 28 -17.74 -9.14 -16.43
CA LYS A 28 -18.97 -9.82 -16.84
C LYS A 28 -19.96 -8.83 -17.41
N VAL A 29 -20.50 -9.17 -18.58
CA VAL A 29 -21.59 -8.42 -19.21
C VAL A 29 -22.76 -9.35 -19.44
N LYS A 30 -23.97 -8.85 -19.24
CA LYS A 30 -25.19 -9.54 -19.63
C LYS A 30 -25.59 -9.05 -21.01
N VAL A 31 -25.68 -10.00 -21.95
CA VAL A 31 -26.01 -9.75 -23.35
C VAL A 31 -27.48 -10.09 -23.57
N TYR A 32 -28.25 -9.14 -24.06
CA TYR A 32 -29.66 -9.33 -24.38
C TYR A 32 -29.88 -9.20 -25.88
N LEU A 33 -30.54 -10.20 -26.46
CA LEU A 33 -31.12 -10.06 -27.79
C LEU A 33 -32.54 -9.52 -27.63
N LYS A 34 -32.82 -8.38 -28.27
CA LYS A 34 -34.10 -7.68 -28.18
C LYS A 34 -34.82 -7.71 -29.52
N GLN A 35 -36.14 -7.86 -29.49
CA GLN A 35 -37.02 -7.75 -30.64
C GLN A 35 -38.23 -6.89 -30.24
N ALA A 36 -38.43 -5.76 -30.92
CA ALA A 36 -39.34 -4.71 -30.47
C ALA A 36 -39.03 -4.34 -29.00
N ASP A 37 -39.99 -4.44 -28.08
CA ASP A 37 -39.82 -4.11 -26.66
C ASP A 37 -39.59 -5.34 -25.76
N LYS A 38 -39.34 -6.52 -26.35
CA LYS A 38 -39.16 -7.79 -25.64
C LYS A 38 -37.74 -8.33 -25.77
N TYR A 39 -37.34 -9.17 -24.83
CA TYR A 39 -36.02 -9.78 -24.75
C TYR A 39 -36.11 -11.30 -24.87
N TYR A 40 -35.11 -11.91 -25.49
CA TYR A 40 -35.01 -13.36 -25.57
C TYR A 40 -34.38 -13.96 -24.31
N THR A 41 -34.94 -15.07 -23.83
CA THR A 41 -34.29 -15.98 -22.88
C THR A 41 -33.23 -16.83 -23.58
N THR A 42 -32.43 -17.58 -22.81
CA THR A 42 -31.43 -18.52 -23.36
C THR A 42 -32.03 -19.69 -24.12
N GLU A 43 -33.32 -19.96 -23.91
CA GLU A 43 -34.11 -21.01 -24.55
C GLU A 43 -34.82 -20.50 -25.82
N GLY A 44 -34.77 -19.18 -26.09
CA GLY A 44 -35.35 -18.57 -27.28
C GLY A 44 -36.76 -18.00 -27.11
N GLU A 45 -37.29 -17.94 -25.88
CA GLU A 45 -38.61 -17.37 -25.59
C GLU A 45 -38.57 -15.84 -25.42
N LEU A 46 -39.64 -15.14 -25.78
CA LEU A 46 -39.74 -13.68 -25.61
C LEU A 46 -40.39 -13.31 -24.27
N VAL A 47 -39.71 -12.46 -23.50
CA VAL A 47 -40.16 -11.95 -22.20
C VAL A 47 -40.08 -10.42 -22.14
N ASP A 48 -40.90 -9.80 -21.28
CA ASP A 48 -40.96 -8.35 -21.15
C ASP A 48 -39.88 -7.76 -20.22
N SER A 49 -39.20 -8.62 -19.42
CA SER A 49 -38.19 -8.22 -18.43
C SER A 49 -36.80 -8.77 -18.74
N LYS A 50 -35.76 -8.00 -18.38
CA LYS A 50 -34.35 -8.41 -18.46
C LYS A 50 -33.93 -9.41 -17.37
N GLU A 51 -34.68 -9.52 -16.28
CA GLU A 51 -34.30 -10.38 -15.15
C GLU A 51 -34.18 -11.85 -15.56
N SER A 52 -35.14 -12.33 -16.36
CA SER A 52 -35.20 -13.71 -16.89
C SER A 52 -34.63 -13.87 -18.30
N ALA A 53 -34.08 -12.81 -18.89
CA ALA A 53 -33.58 -12.79 -20.26
C ALA A 53 -32.05 -12.69 -20.33
N GLY A 54 -31.52 -12.88 -21.53
CA GLY A 54 -30.11 -12.66 -21.84
C GLY A 54 -29.16 -13.72 -21.27
N LYS A 55 -27.88 -13.55 -21.59
CA LYS A 55 -26.81 -14.47 -21.19
C LYS A 55 -25.64 -13.69 -20.60
N GLU A 56 -25.13 -14.14 -19.46
CA GLU A 56 -23.87 -13.63 -18.94
C GLU A 56 -22.69 -14.14 -19.78
N VAL A 57 -21.81 -13.22 -20.17
CA VAL A 57 -20.57 -13.50 -20.87
C VAL A 57 -19.42 -12.94 -20.04
N THR A 58 -18.39 -13.76 -19.86
CA THR A 58 -17.14 -13.34 -19.21
C THR A 58 -16.16 -12.91 -20.29
N LEU A 59 -15.70 -11.67 -20.20
CA LEU A 59 -14.65 -11.10 -21.02
C LEU A 59 -13.35 -11.14 -20.21
N SER A 60 -12.30 -11.73 -20.78
CA SER A 60 -11.00 -11.92 -20.12
C SER A 60 -9.87 -11.22 -20.87
N GLY A 61 -8.73 -11.04 -20.20
CA GLY A 61 -7.53 -10.43 -20.79
C GLY A 61 -7.38 -8.95 -20.47
N PHE A 62 -8.19 -8.41 -19.55
CA PHE A 62 -7.97 -7.06 -19.04
C PHE A 62 -6.79 -7.05 -18.08
N LYS A 63 -6.05 -5.94 -18.09
CA LYS A 63 -4.95 -5.74 -17.16
C LYS A 63 -5.49 -5.58 -15.74
N ASN A 64 -5.03 -6.42 -14.82
CA ASN A 64 -5.33 -6.26 -13.40
C ASN A 64 -4.26 -5.39 -12.73
N THR A 65 -4.46 -4.08 -12.76
CA THR A 65 -3.52 -3.12 -12.17
C THR A 65 -3.44 -3.23 -10.65
N SER A 66 -4.51 -3.67 -9.99
CA SER A 66 -4.52 -3.84 -8.53
C SER A 66 -3.59 -4.98 -8.11
N ALA A 67 -3.67 -6.16 -8.74
CA ALA A 67 -2.77 -7.27 -8.42
C ALA A 67 -1.30 -6.94 -8.69
N GLU A 68 -0.99 -6.21 -9.77
CA GLU A 68 0.37 -5.73 -10.03
C GLU A 68 0.86 -4.77 -8.94
N GLN A 69 0.01 -3.87 -8.47
CA GLN A 69 0.36 -2.94 -7.39
C GLN A 69 0.58 -3.67 -6.07
N GLU A 70 -0.29 -4.64 -5.73
CA GLU A 70 -0.16 -5.45 -4.52
C GLU A 70 1.13 -6.28 -4.53
N ALA A 71 1.48 -6.87 -5.67
CA ALA A 71 2.75 -7.61 -5.82
C ALA A 71 3.96 -6.70 -5.61
N LYS A 72 3.98 -5.51 -6.24
CA LYS A 72 5.05 -4.51 -6.04
C LYS A 72 5.12 -4.02 -4.59
N ALA A 73 3.98 -3.83 -3.94
CA ALA A 73 3.93 -3.44 -2.53
C ALA A 73 4.49 -4.54 -1.63
N LYS A 74 4.14 -5.80 -1.89
CA LYS A 74 4.67 -6.97 -1.18
C LYS A 74 6.19 -7.06 -1.32
N GLU A 75 6.71 -6.96 -2.54
CA GLU A 75 8.15 -6.99 -2.81
C GLU A 75 8.89 -5.86 -2.06
N TRP A 76 8.33 -4.65 -2.06
CA TRP A 76 8.91 -3.52 -1.33
C TRP A 76 8.92 -3.73 0.19
N TYR A 77 7.80 -4.18 0.77
CA TYR A 77 7.73 -4.46 2.21
C TYR A 77 8.63 -5.61 2.64
N ASP A 78 8.80 -6.65 1.81
CA ASP A 78 9.71 -7.76 2.08
C ASP A 78 11.17 -7.29 2.10
N ALA A 79 11.54 -6.36 1.22
CA ALA A 79 12.89 -5.80 1.15
C ALA A 79 13.19 -4.76 2.24
N LEU A 80 12.17 -4.13 2.84
CA LEU A 80 12.35 -3.07 3.84
C LEU A 80 12.90 -3.67 5.15
N PRO A 81 14.09 -3.27 5.66
CA PRO A 81 14.59 -3.80 6.92
C PRO A 81 13.71 -3.36 8.10
N SER A 82 13.48 -4.28 9.05
CA SER A 82 12.73 -4.00 10.29
C SER A 82 13.58 -3.29 11.34
N THR A 83 14.92 -3.36 11.23
CA THR A 83 15.82 -2.76 12.20
C THR A 83 17.09 -2.25 11.52
N PHE A 84 17.54 -1.07 11.92
CA PHE A 84 18.82 -0.52 11.51
C PHE A 84 19.40 0.38 12.61
N ALA A 85 20.69 0.70 12.50
CA ALA A 85 21.37 1.60 13.44
C ALA A 85 21.33 3.03 12.93
N ALA A 86 21.22 4.00 13.84
CA ALA A 86 21.43 5.41 13.54
C ALA A 86 22.83 5.62 12.94
N ASP A 87 22.94 6.57 12.00
CA ASP A 87 24.24 7.04 11.54
C ASP A 87 24.99 7.81 12.64
N SER A 88 26.26 8.17 12.39
CA SER A 88 27.09 8.79 13.42
C SER A 88 26.64 10.20 13.85
N GLU A 89 25.93 10.97 13.01
CA GLU A 89 25.34 12.24 13.40
C GLU A 89 23.99 12.04 14.08
N SER A 90 23.14 11.19 13.52
CA SER A 90 21.84 10.88 14.11
C SER A 90 21.98 10.25 15.50
N ALA A 91 23.01 9.42 15.71
CA ALA A 91 23.32 8.81 17.00
C ALA A 91 23.64 9.83 18.11
N LYS A 92 24.07 11.06 17.78
CA LYS A 92 24.36 12.12 18.77
C LYS A 92 23.10 12.83 19.28
N LYS A 93 21.95 12.62 18.62
CA LYS A 93 20.67 13.23 18.96
C LYS A 93 19.88 12.33 19.90
N LEU A 94 18.87 12.89 20.53
CA LEU A 94 17.92 12.12 21.32
C LEU A 94 16.87 11.51 20.39
N ALA A 95 16.51 10.23 20.60
CA ALA A 95 15.40 9.61 19.87
C ALA A 95 14.08 10.37 20.09
N SER A 96 13.94 11.04 21.24
CA SER A 96 12.79 11.88 21.60
C SER A 96 12.62 13.13 20.73
N GLU A 97 13.62 13.49 19.92
CA GLU A 97 13.52 14.56 18.91
C GLU A 97 12.71 14.14 17.66
N PHE A 98 12.42 12.85 17.48
CA PHE A 98 11.80 12.32 16.25
C PHE A 98 10.37 11.81 16.49
N LYS A 99 9.48 12.70 16.96
CA LYS A 99 8.10 12.35 17.35
C LYS A 99 7.05 12.67 16.28
N THR A 100 7.46 13.29 15.18
CA THR A 100 6.56 13.68 14.08
C THR A 100 7.01 13.05 12.76
N ASP A 101 6.05 12.85 11.86
CA ASP A 101 6.24 12.31 10.52
C ASP A 101 7.34 13.08 9.75
N THR A 102 7.36 14.41 9.85
CA THR A 102 8.37 15.27 9.22
C THR A 102 9.77 15.04 9.78
N GLN A 103 9.90 14.88 11.10
CA GLN A 103 11.19 14.61 11.74
C GLN A 103 11.72 13.22 11.36
N ILE A 104 10.83 12.22 11.31
CA ILE A 104 11.19 10.86 10.89
C ILE A 104 11.59 10.86 9.42
N GLN A 105 10.86 11.55 8.55
CA GLN A 105 11.22 11.70 7.13
C GLN A 105 12.61 12.35 6.97
N ALA A 106 12.90 13.42 7.73
CA ALA A 106 14.20 14.08 7.70
C ALA A 106 15.33 13.17 8.17
N LEU A 107 15.10 12.38 9.23
CA LEU A 107 16.03 11.37 9.71
C LEU A 107 16.34 10.33 8.62
N ILE A 108 15.30 9.78 7.99
CA ILE A 108 15.44 8.78 6.93
C ILE A 108 16.25 9.34 5.77
N THR A 109 15.91 10.54 5.29
CA THR A 109 16.65 11.22 4.21
C THR A 109 18.13 11.43 4.58
N ALA A 110 18.44 11.82 5.82
CA ALA A 110 19.81 12.01 6.26
C ALA A 110 20.61 10.68 6.29
N MET A 111 19.96 9.56 6.61
CA MET A 111 20.59 8.25 6.70
C MET A 111 20.74 7.52 5.36
N THR A 112 20.01 7.92 4.33
CA THR A 112 20.12 7.39 2.95
C THR A 112 21.12 8.15 2.08
N ASP A 113 21.65 9.30 2.54
CA ASP A 113 22.65 10.05 1.77
C ASP A 113 23.97 9.25 1.63
N SER A 114 24.18 8.76 0.41
CA SER A 114 25.32 7.95 -0.03
C SER A 114 26.69 8.62 0.15
N THR A 115 26.73 9.95 0.34
CA THR A 115 27.98 10.69 0.53
C THR A 115 28.46 10.71 1.97
N ALA A 116 27.61 10.34 2.95
CA ALA A 116 27.89 10.60 4.36
C ALA A 116 27.89 9.39 5.28
N LYS A 117 26.88 8.50 5.27
CA LYS A 117 26.77 7.37 6.23
C LYS A 117 25.57 6.45 5.90
N ALA A 118 25.59 5.68 4.83
CA ALA A 118 24.49 4.75 4.53
C ALA A 118 24.37 3.64 5.60
N LYS A 119 23.53 3.84 6.62
CA LYS A 119 23.16 2.84 7.64
C LYS A 119 21.73 2.33 7.45
N PHE A 120 20.91 3.10 6.74
CA PHE A 120 19.58 2.70 6.30
C PHE A 120 19.52 2.76 4.78
N THR A 121 19.26 1.61 4.15
CA THR A 121 18.96 1.55 2.72
C THR A 121 17.51 1.13 2.58
N ALA A 122 16.61 2.12 2.54
CA ALA A 122 15.24 1.84 2.13
C ALA A 122 15.26 1.25 0.71
N PRO A 123 14.46 0.20 0.44
CA PRO A 123 14.23 -0.22 -0.93
C PRO A 123 13.65 0.96 -1.71
N THR A 124 14.10 1.15 -2.95
CA THR A 124 13.51 2.14 -3.85
C THR A 124 12.02 1.86 -3.98
N SER A 125 11.19 2.86 -3.70
CA SER A 125 9.73 2.72 -3.85
C SER A 125 9.40 2.42 -5.31
N PRO A 126 8.45 1.52 -5.60
CA PRO A 126 8.03 1.27 -6.97
C PRO A 126 7.52 2.57 -7.64
N GLU A 127 7.63 2.66 -8.96
CA GLU A 127 7.20 3.85 -9.70
C GLU A 127 5.73 4.21 -9.42
N GLY A 128 5.48 5.49 -9.10
CA GLY A 128 4.16 6.00 -8.72
C GLY A 128 3.78 5.79 -7.25
N PHE A 129 4.60 5.09 -6.47
CA PHE A 129 4.37 4.90 -5.05
C PHE A 129 5.10 5.95 -4.21
N THR A 130 4.54 6.24 -3.04
CA THR A 130 5.15 7.08 -2.01
C THR A 130 5.15 6.34 -0.67
N VAL A 131 6.01 6.77 0.25
CA VAL A 131 6.08 6.22 1.61
C VAL A 131 5.75 7.32 2.59
N SER A 132 4.83 7.06 3.52
CA SER A 132 4.58 7.91 4.69
C SER A 132 5.10 7.25 5.96
N TYR A 133 5.67 8.04 6.85
CA TYR A 133 6.21 7.57 8.12
C TYR A 133 5.38 8.09 9.28
N SER A 134 5.13 7.28 10.31
CA SER A 134 4.45 7.71 11.53
C SER A 134 5.12 7.20 12.79
N PHE A 135 5.16 8.03 13.82
CA PHE A 135 5.77 7.70 15.11
C PHE A 135 5.04 6.55 15.82
N VAL A 136 5.79 5.68 16.50
CA VAL A 136 5.25 4.63 17.37
C VAL A 136 5.70 4.82 18.82
N SER A 137 7.01 4.72 19.08
CA SER A 137 7.54 4.81 20.45
C SER A 137 9.02 5.18 20.50
N VAL A 138 9.48 5.56 21.70
CA VAL A 138 10.89 5.61 22.07
C VAL A 138 11.10 4.73 23.29
N GLU A 139 12.12 3.89 23.25
CA GLU A 139 12.44 2.94 24.32
C GLU A 139 13.91 3.08 24.75
N GLU A 140 14.16 3.10 26.05
CA GLU A 140 15.52 3.10 26.58
C GLU A 140 16.06 1.66 26.64
N VAL A 141 17.27 1.47 26.14
CA VAL A 141 17.99 0.21 26.16
C VAL A 141 19.12 0.35 27.16
N ALA A 142 18.97 -0.33 28.29
CA ALA A 142 19.99 -0.37 29.32
C ALA A 142 21.29 -0.95 28.75
N GLY A 143 22.40 -0.26 28.99
CA GLY A 143 23.71 -0.78 28.63
C GLY A 143 24.06 -1.99 29.50
N GLN A 144 24.50 -3.07 28.87
CA GLN A 144 25.10 -4.22 29.57
C GLN A 144 26.61 -3.97 29.73
N ASP A 145 27.22 -4.50 30.79
CA ASP A 145 28.67 -4.47 31.03
C ASP A 145 29.34 -3.09 30.88
N ASN A 146 28.86 -2.07 31.60
CA ASN A 146 29.34 -0.68 31.54
C ASN A 146 29.18 0.00 30.17
N ALA A 147 28.43 -0.58 29.23
CA ALA A 147 28.07 0.11 28.00
C ALA A 147 27.17 1.32 28.32
N VAL A 148 27.30 2.37 27.51
CA VAL A 148 26.45 3.55 27.62
C VAL A 148 25.02 3.15 27.24
N ALA A 149 24.04 3.47 28.08
CA ALA A 149 22.63 3.28 27.75
C ALA A 149 22.29 4.02 26.44
N THR A 150 21.55 3.38 25.55
CA THR A 150 21.11 3.97 24.27
C THR A 150 19.59 4.04 24.23
N THR A 151 19.05 4.76 23.26
CA THR A 151 17.62 4.77 22.99
C THR A 151 17.30 4.22 21.61
N THR A 152 16.10 3.68 21.48
CA THR A 152 15.55 3.11 20.26
C THR A 152 14.32 3.92 19.86
N LEU A 153 14.23 4.28 18.58
CA LEU A 153 13.05 4.88 17.96
C LEU A 153 12.29 3.82 17.16
N LYS A 154 10.97 3.73 17.35
CA LYS A 154 10.08 2.92 16.51
C LYS A 154 9.15 3.82 15.71
N PHE A 155 8.98 3.52 14.43
CA PHE A 155 8.04 4.20 13.53
C PHE A 155 7.41 3.20 12.56
N LYS A 156 6.29 3.55 11.93
CA LYS A 156 5.71 2.77 10.83
C LYS A 156 6.05 3.40 9.50
N ALA A 157 6.38 2.57 8.51
CA ALA A 157 6.47 2.94 7.11
C ALA A 157 5.24 2.39 6.38
N LEU A 158 4.44 3.27 5.79
CA LEU A 158 3.24 2.93 5.04
C LEU A 158 3.42 3.30 3.56
N LEU A 159 3.39 2.30 2.70
CA LEU A 159 3.46 2.48 1.25
C LEU A 159 2.10 2.88 0.69
N LYS A 160 2.08 3.84 -0.24
CA LYS A 160 0.88 4.39 -0.87
C LYS A 160 1.06 4.52 -2.38
N ASN A 161 -0.05 4.49 -3.12
CA ASN A 161 -0.13 4.88 -4.52
C ASN A 161 -1.36 5.79 -4.68
N GLY A 162 -1.13 7.10 -4.69
CA GLY A 162 -2.20 8.09 -4.47
C GLY A 162 -2.86 7.89 -3.11
N GLU A 163 -4.19 7.69 -3.10
CA GLU A 163 -4.98 7.41 -1.88
C GLU A 163 -4.99 5.91 -1.50
N THR A 164 -4.54 5.03 -2.40
CA THR A 164 -4.49 3.59 -2.14
C THR A 164 -3.36 3.28 -1.17
N ILE A 165 -3.66 2.48 -0.14
CA ILE A 165 -2.68 2.05 0.85
C ILE A 165 -2.54 0.53 0.87
N PHE A 166 -1.37 0.05 1.26
CA PHE A 166 -1.03 -1.37 1.19
C PHE A 166 -0.64 -1.92 2.56
N ASN A 167 -1.23 -3.06 2.93
CA ASN A 167 -0.93 -3.78 4.16
C ASN A 167 0.49 -4.36 4.11
N SER A 168 1.29 -4.10 5.13
CA SER A 168 2.67 -4.58 5.21
C SER A 168 2.82 -6.10 5.36
N ALA A 169 1.79 -6.80 5.82
CA ALA A 169 1.85 -8.25 6.02
C ALA A 169 1.74 -9.03 4.71
N ASP A 170 0.86 -8.60 3.80
CA ASP A 170 0.51 -9.34 2.59
C ASP A 170 0.55 -8.51 1.30
N GLY A 171 0.84 -7.20 1.39
CA GLY A 171 0.89 -6.28 0.26
C GLY A 171 -0.47 -5.90 -0.30
N LYS A 172 -1.58 -6.37 0.28
CA LYS A 172 -2.92 -6.13 -0.26
C LYS A 172 -3.39 -4.70 -0.05
N ILE A 173 -4.24 -4.24 -0.96
CA ILE A 173 -4.93 -2.95 -0.79
C ILE A 173 -5.79 -3.02 0.48
N THR A 174 -5.70 -1.99 1.30
CA THR A 174 -6.46 -1.84 2.54
C THR A 174 -6.96 -0.41 2.71
N THR A 175 -7.79 -0.17 3.71
CA THR A 175 -8.17 1.18 4.19
C THR A 175 -7.64 1.46 5.60
N ASP A 176 -7.04 0.46 6.25
CA ASP A 176 -6.41 0.60 7.55
C ASP A 176 -5.00 1.19 7.43
N SER A 177 -4.87 2.49 7.74
CA SER A 177 -3.62 3.24 7.73
C SER A 177 -2.63 2.81 8.82
N THR A 178 -3.05 1.95 9.76
CA THR A 178 -2.19 1.43 10.82
C THR A 178 -1.39 0.21 10.39
N LEU A 179 -1.70 -0.41 9.24
CA LEU A 179 -1.05 -1.65 8.77
C LEU A 179 0.28 -1.44 8.03
N GLY A 180 0.94 -0.29 8.21
CA GLY A 180 2.31 -0.07 7.77
C GLY A 180 3.32 -0.94 8.53
N LYS A 181 4.51 -1.13 7.96
CA LYS A 181 5.58 -1.95 8.55
C LYS A 181 6.24 -1.17 9.68
N GLU A 182 6.29 -1.74 10.89
CA GLU A 182 7.08 -1.16 11.98
C GLU A 182 8.57 -1.33 11.71
N VAL A 183 9.31 -0.24 11.92
CA VAL A 183 10.75 -0.14 11.71
C VAL A 183 11.39 0.44 12.97
N THR A 184 12.50 -0.15 13.36
CA THR A 184 13.24 0.14 14.59
C THR A 184 14.59 0.76 14.26
N VAL A 185 14.92 1.87 14.91
CA VAL A 185 16.21 2.54 14.79
C VAL A 185 16.92 2.54 16.13
N THR A 186 18.08 1.93 16.20
CA THR A 186 18.86 1.76 17.43
C THR A 186 20.06 2.71 17.48
N GLY A 187 20.63 2.90 18.67
CA GLY A 187 21.91 3.56 18.84
C GLY A 187 21.85 5.08 18.99
N PHE A 188 20.68 5.65 19.31
CA PHE A 188 20.59 7.05 19.73
C PHE A 188 21.20 7.25 21.12
N THR A 189 21.70 8.46 21.36
CA THR A 189 22.17 8.88 22.68
C THR A 189 21.01 8.82 23.68
N SER A 190 21.25 8.28 24.88
CA SER A 190 20.28 8.34 25.97
C SER A 190 20.21 9.73 26.60
N GLU A 191 19.06 10.06 27.19
CA GLU A 191 18.88 11.32 27.94
C GLU A 191 19.96 11.50 29.02
N ASN A 192 20.30 10.42 29.73
CA ASN A 192 21.34 10.42 30.76
C ASN A 192 22.74 10.71 30.16
N ALA A 193 23.10 10.07 29.05
CA ALA A 193 24.38 10.30 28.39
C ALA A 193 24.47 11.72 27.82
N TYR A 194 23.38 12.24 27.28
CA TYR A 194 23.29 13.61 26.77
C TYR A 194 23.47 14.64 27.89
N ALA A 195 22.74 14.49 29.00
CA ALA A 195 22.86 15.37 30.16
C ALA A 195 24.27 15.36 30.77
N LEU A 196 24.88 14.18 30.90
CA LEU A 196 26.25 14.04 31.40
C LEU A 196 27.27 14.75 30.50
N LYS A 197 27.09 14.69 29.17
CA LYS A 197 27.95 15.38 28.21
C LYS A 197 27.87 16.90 28.42
N ILE A 198 26.67 17.47 28.48
CA ILE A 198 26.48 18.92 28.72
C ILE A 198 27.12 19.34 30.04
N TYR A 199 26.91 18.57 31.12
CA TYR A 199 27.47 18.89 32.42
C TYR A 199 29.00 18.98 32.41
N LYS A 200 29.67 18.06 31.69
CA LYS A 200 31.14 18.05 31.55
C LYS A 200 31.68 19.21 30.72
N GLU A 201 30.89 19.81 29.84
CA GLU A 201 31.30 20.96 29.02
C GLU A 201 31.24 22.29 29.79
N LEU A 202 30.65 22.31 30.99
CA LEU A 202 30.57 23.50 31.86
C LEU A 202 31.81 23.72 32.74
N THR A 203 32.79 22.81 32.71
CA THR A 203 34.03 22.84 33.51
C THR A 203 35.25 23.02 32.63
#